data_AF-A0ABC8RR90-F1
#
_entry.id   AF-A0ABC8RR90-F1
#
_cell.length_a   1.000
_cell.length_b   1.000
_cell.length_c   1.000
_cell.angle_alpha   90.00
_cell.angle_beta   90.00
_cell.angle_gamma   90.00
#
_symmetry.space_group_name_H-M   'P 1'
#
loop_
_entity.id
_entity.type
_entity.pdbx_description
1 polymer ?
#
loop_
_entity_poly.entity_id
_entity_poly.type
_entity_poly.pdbx_seq_one_letter_code
_entity_poly.pdbx_strand_id
1 'polypeptide(L)'
;MSDITKYEHNVGKRKRIRLRNLVTWFNTTQEDGEPSFEAPPGPMIEKKYIVKHGFDGVEIHGANGYLIEQFMKDQVNDRKDQYGGTLENRCRFALEIVEAVAKEIGSQRVGIRLSPFTDFMESSDSNPEALGLYMANALNKYNILYLHVIGPRWSESESPQSLLPMRKAFKATFVASGGYDRNGGNEAVAEDEADLVAFGRLFLANPDLPRRFELDAGWNRYDRSTFYTQDPVVGYTDYPFLDVHA
;
A
#
# COMPACT_ATOMS: atom_id res chain seq x y z
N MET A 1 -34.38 7.27 -39.61
CA MET A 1 -34.37 6.17 -38.62
C MET A 1 -32.93 6.04 -38.14
N SER A 2 -32.46 6.92 -37.26
CA SER A 2 -32.67 6.94 -35.79
C SER A 2 -31.84 5.84 -35.11
N ASP A 3 -30.91 6.09 -34.18
CA ASP A 3 -30.64 7.32 -33.43
C ASP A 3 -29.18 7.32 -32.91
N ILE A 4 -28.63 8.53 -32.90
CA ILE A 4 -27.41 8.93 -32.21
C ILE A 4 -27.78 9.18 -30.75
N THR A 5 -27.38 8.33 -29.82
CA THR A 5 -27.42 8.67 -28.39
C THR A 5 -26.05 9.11 -27.90
N LYS A 6 -25.95 10.44 -27.84
CA LYS A 6 -24.99 11.30 -27.16
C LYS A 6 -24.42 10.70 -25.87
N TYR A 7 -23.09 10.60 -25.81
CA TYR A 7 -22.35 10.70 -24.55
C TYR A 7 -22.40 12.16 -24.09
N GLU A 8 -23.38 12.50 -23.26
CA GLU A 8 -23.39 13.79 -22.56
C GLU A 8 -22.39 13.74 -21.40
N HIS A 9 -21.42 14.65 -21.48
CA HIS A 9 -20.45 14.99 -20.46
C HIS A 9 -21.20 15.58 -19.26
N ASN A 10 -21.48 14.78 -18.23
CA ASN A 10 -22.02 15.28 -16.98
C ASN A 10 -20.87 15.79 -16.09
N VAL A 11 -20.35 16.95 -16.44
CA VAL A 11 -19.53 17.77 -15.54
C VAL A 11 -20.48 18.31 -14.46
N GLY A 12 -20.35 17.79 -13.24
CA GLY A 12 -21.03 18.37 -12.07
C GLY A 12 -21.97 17.42 -11.36
N LYS A 13 -21.39 16.52 -10.55
CA LYS A 13 -21.88 16.12 -9.21
C LYS A 13 -20.82 15.21 -8.61
N ARG A 14 -19.89 15.79 -7.85
CA ARG A 14 -18.99 15.02 -6.97
C ARG A 14 -19.88 14.23 -6.00
N LYS A 15 -20.08 12.93 -6.25
CA LYS A 15 -20.64 12.03 -5.25
C LYS A 15 -19.55 11.81 -4.21
N ARG A 16 -19.48 12.71 -3.22
CA ARG A 16 -18.68 12.47 -2.02
C ARG A 16 -19.18 11.17 -1.39
N ILE A 17 -18.34 10.15 -1.37
CA ILE A 17 -18.54 8.97 -0.53
C ILE A 17 -18.45 9.49 0.91
N ARG A 18 -19.60 9.67 1.55
CA ARG A 18 -19.64 9.87 2.99
C ARG A 18 -19.16 8.56 3.62
N LEU A 19 -18.05 8.58 4.35
CA LEU A 19 -17.60 7.48 5.22
C LEU A 19 -18.53 7.28 6.43
N ARG A 20 -19.86 7.32 6.21
CA ARG A 20 -20.84 7.09 7.27
C ARG A 20 -21.14 5.61 7.51
N ASN A 21 -20.90 4.72 6.54
CA ASN A 21 -21.27 3.30 6.63
C ASN A 21 -20.24 2.36 6.01
N LEU A 22 -19.06 2.19 6.61
CA LEU A 22 -18.12 1.14 6.16
C LEU A 22 -17.29 0.57 7.31
N VAL A 23 -17.96 -0.22 8.15
CA VAL A 23 -17.37 -1.39 8.80
C VAL A 23 -18.43 -2.49 8.80
N THR A 24 -18.33 -3.42 7.85
CA THR A 24 -18.99 -4.72 7.94
C THR A 24 -18.02 -5.78 7.46
N TRP A 25 -17.35 -6.44 8.40
CA TRP A 25 -16.86 -7.80 8.19
C TRP A 25 -17.77 -8.73 8.97
N PHE A 26 -18.30 -9.73 8.26
CA PHE A 26 -19.28 -10.70 8.72
C PHE A 26 -18.71 -11.63 9.81
N ASN A 27 -19.46 -11.80 10.91
CA ASN A 27 -19.72 -13.12 11.45
C ASN A 27 -21.08 -13.15 12.18
N THR A 28 -21.98 -13.98 11.64
CA THR A 28 -23.19 -14.61 12.22
C THR A 28 -24.24 -13.79 12.97
N THR A 29 -25.46 -13.78 12.41
CA THR A 29 -26.78 -13.84 13.08
C THR A 29 -26.95 -13.07 14.39
N GLN A 30 -27.56 -11.89 14.32
CA GLN A 30 -28.73 -11.55 15.14
C GLN A 30 -29.48 -10.38 14.49
N GLU A 31 -30.80 -10.54 14.40
CA GLU A 31 -31.78 -9.56 13.95
C GLU A 31 -31.80 -8.34 14.90
N ASP A 32 -31.98 -7.17 14.29
CA ASP A 32 -32.62 -5.98 14.88
C ASP A 32 -31.91 -5.25 16.05
N GLY A 33 -30.93 -4.40 15.71
CA GLY A 33 -30.39 -3.38 16.62
C GLY A 33 -29.61 -2.28 15.87
N GLU A 34 -29.65 -1.03 16.36
CA GLU A 34 -28.88 0.08 15.78
C GLU A 34 -27.36 -0.23 15.75
N PRO A 35 -26.62 0.20 14.71
CA PRO A 35 -25.20 -0.12 14.59
C PRO A 35 -24.37 0.60 15.65
N SER A 36 -23.97 -0.14 16.68
CA SER A 36 -22.92 0.26 17.63
C SER A 36 -21.53 -0.02 17.04
N PHE A 37 -20.67 1.00 17.00
CA PHE A 37 -19.24 0.82 16.75
C PHE A 37 -18.58 0.24 18.01
N GLU A 38 -18.70 -1.07 18.22
CA GLU A 38 -17.78 -1.80 19.07
C GLU A 38 -16.67 -2.38 18.19
N ALA A 39 -15.43 -1.95 18.43
CA ALA A 39 -14.28 -2.66 17.89
C ALA A 39 -14.37 -4.12 18.36
N PRO A 40 -14.16 -5.12 17.48
CA PRO A 40 -14.26 -6.51 17.88
C PRO A 40 -13.36 -6.77 19.10
N PRO A 41 -13.84 -7.53 20.10
CA PRO A 41 -13.02 -7.87 21.26
C PRO A 41 -11.93 -8.85 20.83
N GLY A 42 -10.76 -8.33 20.44
CA GLY A 42 -9.58 -9.11 20.10
C GLY A 42 -8.64 -8.41 19.12
N PRO A 43 -7.33 -8.75 19.11
CA PRO A 43 -6.40 -8.20 18.13
C PRO A 43 -6.79 -8.66 16.72
N MET A 44 -6.70 -7.75 15.74
CA MET A 44 -6.96 -8.02 14.31
C MET A 44 -6.10 -9.15 13.73
N ILE A 45 -5.01 -9.50 14.40
CA ILE A 45 -4.10 -10.61 14.08
C ILE A 45 -3.66 -11.18 15.42
N GLU A 46 -3.85 -12.48 15.66
CA GLU A 46 -3.27 -13.12 16.85
C GLU A 46 -1.89 -13.71 16.51
N LYS A 47 -0.93 -13.56 17.43
CA LYS A 47 0.43 -14.14 17.30
C LYS A 47 0.43 -15.62 16.95
N LYS A 48 -0.58 -16.36 17.44
CA LYS A 48 -0.76 -17.79 17.14
C LYS A 48 -0.88 -18.08 15.65
N TYR A 49 -1.50 -17.19 14.86
CA TYR A 49 -1.67 -17.40 13.41
C TYR A 49 -0.34 -17.24 12.67
N ILE A 50 0.46 -16.24 13.03
CA ILE A 50 1.79 -16.01 12.43
C ILE A 50 2.69 -17.22 12.70
N VAL A 51 2.80 -17.61 13.97
CA VAL A 51 3.67 -18.72 14.38
C VAL A 51 3.19 -20.05 13.81
N LYS A 52 1.87 -20.32 13.83
CA LYS A 52 1.29 -21.57 13.31
C LYS A 52 1.49 -21.75 11.82
N HIS A 53 1.44 -20.66 11.04
CA HIS A 53 1.54 -20.71 9.58
C HIS A 53 2.93 -20.36 9.04
N GLY A 54 3.91 -20.11 9.91
CA GLY A 54 5.30 -19.91 9.53
C GLY A 54 5.61 -18.57 8.86
N PHE A 55 4.76 -17.55 9.04
CA PHE A 55 5.07 -16.20 8.56
C PHE A 55 6.14 -15.54 9.43
N ASP A 56 7.09 -14.84 8.81
CA ASP A 56 8.14 -14.11 9.54
C ASP A 56 7.62 -12.81 10.17
N GLY A 57 6.60 -12.20 9.57
CA GLY A 57 5.99 -10.96 10.03
C GLY A 57 4.75 -10.60 9.23
N VAL A 58 4.28 -9.36 9.41
CA VAL A 58 3.10 -8.81 8.72
C VAL A 58 3.37 -7.42 8.18
N GLU A 59 2.79 -7.12 7.02
CA GLU A 59 2.74 -5.77 6.47
C GLU A 59 1.33 -5.21 6.65
N ILE A 60 1.19 -4.12 7.39
CA ILE A 60 -0.07 -3.39 7.52
C ILE A 60 -0.32 -2.63 6.21
N HIS A 61 -1.46 -2.89 5.57
CA HIS A 61 -1.81 -2.24 4.31
C HIS A 61 -2.45 -0.87 4.53
N GLY A 62 -1.62 0.18 4.64
CA GLY A 62 -2.02 1.59 4.76
C GLY A 62 -2.00 2.37 3.45
N ALA A 63 -2.32 1.73 2.32
CA ALA A 63 -2.06 2.26 0.98
C ALA A 63 -3.20 1.94 0.00
N ASN A 64 -3.07 2.40 -1.25
CA ASN A 64 -3.90 2.11 -2.41
C ASN A 64 -5.40 2.36 -2.19
N GLY A 65 -5.77 3.42 -1.48
CA GLY A 65 -7.15 3.84 -1.25
C GLY A 65 -7.99 2.87 -0.42
N TYR A 66 -7.37 1.89 0.27
CA TYR A 66 -8.07 1.01 1.20
C TYR A 66 -8.32 1.71 2.55
N LEU A 67 -9.05 1.03 3.44
CA LEU A 67 -9.61 1.59 4.67
C LEU A 67 -8.65 2.47 5.48
N ILE A 68 -7.44 1.99 5.77
CA ILE A 68 -6.47 2.75 6.58
C ILE A 68 -6.05 4.04 5.85
N GLU A 69 -5.85 3.99 4.53
CA GLU A 69 -5.52 5.18 3.75
C GLU A 69 -6.71 6.14 3.60
N GLN A 70 -7.94 5.62 3.54
CA GLN A 70 -9.16 6.45 3.52
C GLN A 70 -9.30 7.29 4.79
N PHE A 71 -8.87 6.79 5.96
CA PHE A 71 -8.77 7.60 7.18
C PHE A 71 -7.67 8.67 7.06
N MET A 72 -6.52 8.30 6.47
CA MET A 72 -5.39 9.22 6.37
C MET A 72 -5.61 10.35 5.39
N LYS A 73 -6.41 10.21 4.32
CA LYS A 73 -6.51 11.18 3.21
C LYS A 73 -7.73 12.10 3.29
N ASP A 74 -7.52 13.41 3.13
CA ASP A 74 -8.55 14.44 3.44
C ASP A 74 -9.66 14.60 2.38
N GLN A 75 -9.46 14.09 1.16
CA GLN A 75 -10.52 14.08 0.15
C GLN A 75 -11.56 12.98 0.41
N VAL A 76 -11.24 12.02 1.29
CA VAL A 76 -12.15 10.93 1.69
C VAL A 76 -12.61 11.10 3.13
N ASN A 77 -11.71 11.43 4.06
CA ASN A 77 -12.05 11.56 5.48
C ASN A 77 -12.70 12.92 5.80
N ASP A 78 -14.04 12.93 5.81
CA ASP A 78 -14.85 14.10 6.20
C ASP A 78 -15.28 14.11 7.68
N ARG A 79 -14.73 13.22 8.50
CA ARG A 79 -15.07 13.07 9.93
C ARG A 79 -14.74 14.34 10.72
N LYS A 80 -15.45 14.51 11.83
CA LYS A 80 -15.32 15.65 12.78
C LYS A 80 -15.00 15.22 14.21
N ASP A 81 -14.76 13.93 14.41
CA ASP A 81 -14.31 13.39 15.69
C ASP A 81 -12.78 13.31 15.75
N GLN A 82 -12.27 12.60 16.76
CA GLN A 82 -10.83 12.42 16.99
C GLN A 82 -10.08 11.67 15.88
N TYR A 83 -10.78 11.13 14.87
CA TYR A 83 -10.22 10.41 13.73
C TYR A 83 -10.30 11.19 12.42
N GLY A 84 -10.68 12.48 12.44
CA GLY A 84 -10.74 13.34 11.26
C GLY A 84 -10.38 14.80 11.51
N GLY A 85 -10.41 15.60 10.45
CA GLY A 85 -10.03 17.00 10.48
C GLY A 85 -8.53 17.20 10.36
N THR A 86 -7.82 17.34 11.48
CA THR A 86 -6.38 17.63 11.47
C THR A 86 -5.56 16.44 10.95
N LEU A 87 -4.33 16.69 10.51
CA LEU A 87 -3.44 15.65 10.01
C LEU A 87 -3.19 14.57 11.09
N GLU A 88 -2.98 14.98 12.34
CA GLU A 88 -2.77 14.09 13.47
C GLU A 88 -3.96 13.16 13.71
N ASN A 89 -5.18 13.70 13.66
CA ASN A 89 -6.40 12.93 13.87
C ASN A 89 -6.64 11.92 12.73
N ARG A 90 -6.40 12.32 11.48
CA ARG A 90 -6.55 11.43 10.32
C ARG A 90 -5.55 10.26 10.36
N CYS A 91 -4.33 10.51 10.83
CA CYS A 91 -3.30 9.49 10.98
C CYS A 91 -3.48 8.60 12.23
N ARG A 92 -4.28 9.03 13.21
CA ARG A 92 -4.46 8.34 14.50
C ARG A 92 -4.83 6.87 14.33
N PHE A 93 -5.80 6.57 13.48
CA PHE A 93 -6.29 5.21 13.26
C PHE A 93 -5.17 4.27 12.76
N ALA A 94 -4.37 4.72 11.80
CA ALA A 94 -3.24 3.95 11.29
C ALA A 94 -2.19 3.67 12.39
N LEU A 95 -1.88 4.67 13.20
CA LEU A 95 -0.90 4.54 14.28
C LEU A 95 -1.39 3.64 15.42
N GLU A 96 -2.69 3.68 15.76
CA GLU A 96 -3.31 2.76 16.72
C GLU A 96 -3.25 1.30 16.24
N ILE A 97 -3.47 1.05 14.95
CA ILE A 97 -3.32 -0.30 14.36
C ILE A 97 -1.87 -0.76 14.45
N VAL A 98 -0.91 0.10 14.07
CA VAL A 98 0.52 -0.21 14.17
C VAL A 98 0.89 -0.57 15.61
N GLU A 99 0.44 0.22 16.58
CA GLU A 99 0.69 -0.04 18.00
C GLU A 99 0.11 -1.38 18.45
N ALA A 100 -1.15 -1.67 18.11
CA ALA A 100 -1.84 -2.89 18.50
C ALA A 100 -1.14 -4.14 17.92
N VAL A 101 -0.81 -4.12 16.63
CA VAL A 101 -0.13 -5.24 15.97
C VAL A 101 1.30 -5.41 16.53
N ALA A 102 2.04 -4.32 16.71
CA ALA A 102 3.39 -4.36 17.28
C ALA A 102 3.41 -4.92 18.71
N LYS A 103 2.41 -4.60 19.53
CA LYS A 103 2.27 -5.17 20.89
C LYS A 103 2.01 -6.68 20.86
N GLU A 104 1.22 -7.14 19.90
CA GLU A 104 0.81 -8.54 19.80
C GLU A 104 1.93 -9.45 19.26
N ILE A 105 2.62 -9.02 18.21
CA ILE A 105 3.55 -9.90 17.46
C ILE A 105 5.02 -9.51 17.60
N GLY A 106 5.30 -8.36 18.25
CA GLY A 106 6.61 -7.75 18.35
C GLY A 106 6.89 -6.80 17.18
N SER A 107 7.33 -5.58 17.48
CA SER A 107 7.47 -4.51 16.47
C SER A 107 8.45 -4.85 15.33
N GLN A 108 9.49 -5.65 15.61
CA GLN A 108 10.48 -6.11 14.62
C GLN A 108 9.94 -7.18 13.66
N ARG A 109 8.64 -7.48 13.70
CA ARG A 109 7.91 -8.32 12.73
C ARG A 109 6.82 -7.54 12.01
N VAL A 110 6.79 -6.22 12.15
CA VAL A 110 5.75 -5.36 11.59
C VAL A 110 6.38 -4.42 10.56
N GLY A 111 5.79 -4.38 9.37
CA GLY A 111 5.95 -3.29 8.43
C GLY A 111 4.63 -2.57 8.20
N ILE A 112 4.67 -1.38 7.61
CA ILE A 112 3.49 -0.70 7.09
C ILE A 112 3.77 -0.20 5.68
N ARG A 113 2.79 -0.37 4.79
CA ARG A 113 2.84 0.14 3.42
C ARG A 113 2.00 1.41 3.28
N LEU A 114 2.56 2.47 2.69
CA LEU A 114 1.90 3.76 2.45
C LEU A 114 1.97 4.16 0.97
N SER A 115 1.01 4.95 0.50
CA SER A 115 1.00 5.51 -0.85
C SER A 115 0.52 6.97 -0.87
N PRO A 116 1.25 7.88 -0.18
CA PRO A 116 0.80 9.25 0.05
C PRO A 116 0.49 9.98 -1.27
N PHE A 117 1.30 9.74 -2.30
CA PHE A 117 1.21 10.38 -3.61
C PHE A 117 0.22 9.74 -4.59
N THR A 118 -0.37 8.61 -4.23
CA THR A 118 -1.21 7.83 -5.16
C THR A 118 -2.66 8.29 -5.10
N ASP A 119 -3.20 8.75 -6.23
CA ASP A 119 -4.62 9.05 -6.38
C ASP A 119 -5.37 7.85 -6.96
N PHE A 120 -5.60 6.83 -6.14
CA PHE A 120 -6.30 5.60 -6.54
C PHE A 120 -7.61 5.44 -5.77
N MET A 121 -8.64 4.90 -6.43
CA MET A 121 -10.01 4.75 -5.88
C MET A 121 -10.57 6.06 -5.26
N GLU A 122 -10.33 7.19 -5.92
CA GLU A 122 -10.75 8.53 -5.45
C GLU A 122 -10.19 8.92 -4.07
N SER A 123 -9.11 8.25 -3.63
CA SER A 123 -8.43 8.52 -2.37
C SER A 123 -7.18 9.37 -2.61
N SER A 124 -7.36 10.69 -2.56
CA SER A 124 -6.29 11.69 -2.70
C SER A 124 -6.17 12.58 -1.46
N ASP A 125 -5.01 13.20 -1.28
CA ASP A 125 -4.74 14.14 -0.18
C ASP A 125 -4.41 15.52 -0.74
N SER A 126 -4.83 16.58 -0.05
CA SER A 126 -4.49 17.95 -0.47
C SER A 126 -3.01 18.31 -0.25
N ASN A 127 -2.31 17.60 0.63
CA ASN A 127 -0.88 17.77 0.89
C ASN A 127 -0.19 16.42 1.18
N PRO A 128 0.04 15.61 0.14
CA PRO A 128 0.58 14.26 0.31
C PRO A 128 2.00 14.24 0.88
N GLU A 129 2.80 15.29 0.65
CA GLU A 129 4.14 15.44 1.24
C GLU A 129 4.07 15.59 2.76
N ALA A 130 3.20 16.48 3.26
CA ALA A 130 3.00 16.65 4.70
C ALA A 130 2.47 15.37 5.35
N LEU A 131 1.54 14.67 4.69
CA LEU A 131 1.02 13.38 5.15
C LEU A 131 2.12 12.32 5.26
N GLY A 132 2.90 12.14 4.20
CA GLY A 132 4.00 11.18 4.17
C GLY A 132 5.06 11.48 5.24
N LEU A 133 5.48 12.74 5.34
CA LEU A 133 6.48 13.17 6.33
C LEU A 133 5.98 13.00 7.77
N TYR A 134 4.71 13.33 8.04
CA TYR A 134 4.12 13.12 9.35
C TYR A 134 4.14 11.64 9.74
N MET A 135 3.68 10.76 8.85
CA MET A 135 3.66 9.32 9.10
C MET A 135 5.06 8.76 9.31
N ALA A 136 6.04 9.12 8.47
CA ALA A 136 7.43 8.69 8.63
C ALA A 136 8.00 9.07 10.00
N ASN A 137 7.74 10.29 10.47
CA ASN A 137 8.17 10.72 11.80
C ASN A 137 7.44 9.98 12.94
N ALA A 138 6.10 9.89 12.86
CA ALA A 138 5.28 9.30 13.90
C ALA A 138 5.55 7.80 14.09
N LEU A 139 5.82 7.07 12.99
CA LEU A 139 6.08 5.63 13.02
C LEU A 139 7.35 5.26 13.80
N ASN A 140 8.33 6.16 13.91
CA ASN A 140 9.56 5.93 14.69
C ASN A 140 9.28 5.60 16.16
N LYS A 141 8.16 6.09 16.73
CA LYS A 141 7.77 5.80 18.12
C LYS A 141 7.52 4.30 18.36
N TYR A 142 7.09 3.57 17.33
CA TYR A 142 6.67 2.17 17.45
C TYR A 142 7.78 1.17 17.15
N ASN A 143 8.97 1.65 16.71
CA ASN A 143 10.13 0.82 16.41
C ASN A 143 9.79 -0.40 15.53
N ILE A 144 8.99 -0.16 14.48
CA ILE A 144 8.61 -1.19 13.50
C ILE A 144 9.78 -1.53 12.57
N LEU A 145 9.75 -2.73 11.97
CA LEU A 145 10.84 -3.24 11.16
C LEU A 145 11.09 -2.38 9.92
N TYR A 146 10.04 -1.99 9.20
CA TYR A 146 10.20 -1.22 7.98
C TYR A 146 8.99 -0.34 7.64
N LEU A 147 9.25 0.69 6.83
CA LEU A 147 8.26 1.51 6.16
C LEU A 147 8.38 1.29 4.65
N HIS A 148 7.32 0.80 4.02
CA HIS A 148 7.26 0.55 2.58
C HIS A 148 6.42 1.63 1.90
N VAL A 149 7.01 2.38 0.97
CA VAL A 149 6.33 3.51 0.33
C VAL A 149 6.22 3.30 -1.17
N ILE A 150 5.01 3.50 -1.70
CA ILE A 150 4.78 3.61 -3.13
C ILE A 150 5.05 5.06 -3.53
N GLY A 151 6.17 5.27 -4.20
CA GLY A 151 6.54 6.54 -4.80
C GLY A 151 5.93 6.75 -6.18
N PRO A 152 6.16 7.92 -6.78
CA PRO A 152 5.86 8.15 -8.18
C PRO A 152 6.57 7.11 -9.06
N ARG A 153 6.05 6.91 -10.28
CA ARG A 153 6.64 5.93 -11.20
C ARG A 153 8.02 6.38 -11.64
N TRP A 154 9.05 5.64 -11.25
CA TRP A 154 10.44 5.88 -11.64
C TRP A 154 10.63 5.98 -13.15
N SER A 155 9.99 5.08 -13.90
CA SER A 155 10.06 5.05 -15.37
C SER A 155 9.35 6.22 -16.07
N GLU A 156 8.59 7.02 -15.34
CA GLU A 156 7.90 8.19 -15.87
C GLU A 156 8.70 9.43 -15.47
N SER A 157 9.38 10.03 -16.45
CA SER A 157 10.22 11.20 -16.25
C SER A 157 9.38 12.39 -15.76
N GLU A 158 9.88 13.06 -14.72
CA GLU A 158 9.38 14.33 -14.16
C GLU A 158 8.16 14.23 -13.22
N SER A 159 8.27 13.45 -12.15
CA SER A 159 7.45 13.73 -10.96
C SER A 159 8.16 14.76 -10.07
N PRO A 160 7.50 15.86 -9.66
CA PRO A 160 8.04 16.77 -8.65
C PRO A 160 8.06 16.15 -7.24
N GLN A 161 7.41 15.00 -7.05
CA GLN A 161 7.29 14.33 -5.76
C GLN A 161 8.52 13.47 -5.49
N SER A 162 9.02 13.50 -4.25
CA SER A 162 10.19 12.72 -3.83
C SER A 162 9.89 11.91 -2.57
N LEU A 163 10.41 10.69 -2.49
CA LEU A 163 10.39 9.88 -1.27
C LEU A 163 11.46 10.31 -0.25
N LEU A 164 12.45 11.10 -0.67
CA LEU A 164 13.63 11.44 0.13
C LEU A 164 13.29 12.10 1.48
N PRO A 165 12.30 13.01 1.60
CA PRO A 165 11.91 13.55 2.91
C PRO A 165 11.41 12.48 3.88
N MET A 166 10.66 11.48 3.38
CA MET A 166 10.19 10.36 4.21
C MET A 166 11.34 9.44 4.60
N ARG A 167 12.21 9.10 3.64
CA ARG A 167 13.42 8.29 3.86
C ARG A 167 14.32 8.88 4.94
N LYS A 168 14.54 10.19 4.93
CA LYS A 168 15.35 10.91 5.94
C LYS A 168 14.68 10.98 7.32
N ALA A 169 13.35 10.98 7.36
CA ALA A 169 12.59 11.09 8.61
C ALA A 169 12.42 9.74 9.33
N PHE A 170 12.28 8.64 8.58
CA PHE A 170 12.14 7.30 9.15
C PHE A 170 13.51 6.68 9.47
N LYS A 171 13.65 6.09 10.66
CA LYS A 171 14.94 5.67 11.22
C LYS A 171 15.29 4.19 11.02
N ALA A 172 14.32 3.37 10.66
CA ALA A 172 14.52 1.95 10.37
C ALA A 172 14.49 1.71 8.85
N THR A 173 14.37 0.47 8.41
CA THR A 173 14.44 0.09 6.99
C THR A 173 13.35 0.77 6.16
N PHE A 174 13.75 1.51 5.13
CA PHE A 174 12.87 2.17 4.17
C PHE A 174 12.84 1.39 2.85
N VAL A 175 11.67 0.91 2.48
CA VAL A 175 11.45 0.14 1.24
C VAL A 175 10.74 1.02 0.21
N ALA A 176 11.38 1.29 -0.93
CA ALA A 176 10.77 2.02 -2.03
C ALA A 176 10.10 1.08 -3.03
N SER A 177 9.00 1.51 -3.63
CA SER A 177 8.38 0.85 -4.78
C SER A 177 7.77 1.91 -5.70
N GLY A 178 7.64 1.62 -6.99
CA GLY A 178 7.17 2.62 -7.94
C GLY A 178 7.66 2.41 -9.36
N GLY A 179 7.62 1.19 -9.90
CA GLY A 179 8.04 0.97 -11.30
C GLY A 179 9.54 1.07 -11.56
N TYR A 180 10.36 0.87 -10.52
CA TYR A 180 11.79 0.63 -10.66
C TYR A 180 12.07 -0.55 -11.60
N ASP A 181 13.16 -0.42 -12.34
CA ASP A 181 13.90 -1.53 -12.95
C ASP A 181 15.22 -1.75 -12.19
N ARG A 182 16.13 -2.56 -12.75
CA ARG A 182 17.44 -2.82 -12.16
C ARG A 182 18.23 -1.53 -11.90
N ASN A 183 18.29 -0.65 -12.89
CA ASN A 183 19.13 0.54 -12.84
C ASN A 183 18.56 1.55 -11.85
N GLY A 184 17.26 1.83 -11.94
CA GLY A 184 16.59 2.72 -10.97
C GLY A 184 16.65 2.17 -9.54
N GLY A 185 16.56 0.85 -9.38
CA GLY A 185 16.69 0.22 -8.07
C GLY A 185 18.10 0.39 -7.47
N ASN A 186 19.13 0.20 -8.29
CA ASN A 186 20.53 0.41 -7.88
C ASN A 186 20.81 1.87 -7.55
N GLU A 187 20.30 2.80 -8.35
CA GLU A 187 20.44 4.25 -8.12
C GLU A 187 19.80 4.66 -6.81
N ALA A 188 18.55 4.27 -6.55
CA ALA A 188 17.85 4.58 -5.30
C ALA A 188 18.60 4.10 -4.05
N VAL A 189 19.25 2.94 -4.11
CA VAL A 189 20.08 2.44 -2.99
C VAL A 189 21.41 3.18 -2.89
N ALA A 190 22.08 3.42 -4.03
CA ALA A 190 23.38 4.10 -4.06
C ALA A 190 23.28 5.56 -3.58
N GLU A 191 22.15 6.21 -3.81
CA GLU A 191 21.89 7.60 -3.42
C GLU A 191 21.23 7.77 -2.04
N ASP A 192 21.10 6.67 -1.27
CA ASP A 192 20.44 6.65 0.04
C ASP A 192 18.96 7.10 0.01
N GLU A 193 18.28 6.91 -1.13
CA GLU A 193 16.85 7.16 -1.27
C GLU A 193 15.99 6.00 -0.72
N ALA A 194 16.56 4.79 -0.67
CA ALA A 194 15.94 3.60 -0.08
C ALA A 194 16.98 2.61 0.44
N ASP A 195 16.62 1.84 1.47
CA ASP A 195 17.45 0.70 1.90
C ASP A 195 17.15 -0.56 1.07
N LEU A 196 15.90 -0.69 0.62
CA LEU A 196 15.41 -1.80 -0.22
C LEU A 196 14.47 -1.28 -1.30
N VAL A 197 14.39 -2.01 -2.42
CA VAL A 197 13.46 -1.71 -3.52
C VAL A 197 12.57 -2.92 -3.80
N ALA A 198 11.26 -2.72 -3.79
CA ALA A 198 10.27 -3.75 -4.02
C ALA A 198 9.76 -3.74 -5.48
N PHE A 199 9.77 -4.92 -6.10
CA PHE A 199 9.34 -5.13 -7.48
C PHE A 199 8.08 -5.99 -7.51
N GLY A 200 7.00 -5.47 -8.12
CA GLY A 200 5.74 -6.22 -8.29
C GLY A 200 5.65 -6.86 -9.67
N ARG A 201 5.35 -6.05 -10.69
CA ARG A 201 5.12 -6.50 -12.08
C ARG A 201 6.28 -7.29 -12.67
N LEU A 202 7.52 -6.89 -12.39
CA LEU A 202 8.70 -7.62 -12.87
C LEU A 202 8.79 -8.99 -12.21
N PHE A 203 8.56 -9.08 -10.90
CA PHE A 203 8.63 -10.35 -10.16
C PHE A 203 7.51 -11.32 -10.57
N LEU A 204 6.32 -10.81 -10.86
CA LEU A 204 5.22 -11.63 -11.40
C LEU A 204 5.65 -12.41 -12.65
N ALA A 205 6.31 -11.73 -13.59
CA ALA A 205 6.74 -12.35 -14.85
C ALA A 205 8.12 -13.03 -14.78
N ASN A 206 8.88 -12.82 -13.72
CA ASN A 206 10.26 -13.28 -13.59
C ASN A 206 10.46 -13.90 -12.21
N PRO A 207 10.19 -15.21 -12.06
CA PRO A 207 10.31 -15.89 -10.75
C PRO A 207 11.76 -15.85 -10.21
N ASP A 208 12.72 -15.66 -11.09
CA ASP A 208 14.16 -15.56 -10.84
C ASP A 208 14.71 -14.14 -11.06
N LEU A 209 13.87 -13.10 -10.90
CA LEU A 209 14.25 -11.70 -11.11
C LEU A 209 15.58 -11.31 -10.44
N PRO A 210 15.88 -11.69 -9.17
CA PRO A 210 17.16 -11.36 -8.55
C PRO A 210 18.36 -11.89 -9.33
N ARG A 211 18.28 -13.13 -9.83
CA ARG A 211 19.35 -13.75 -10.63
C ARG A 211 19.51 -13.05 -11.98
N ARG A 212 18.40 -12.66 -12.61
CA ARG A 212 18.44 -11.87 -13.86
C ARG A 212 19.13 -10.53 -13.65
N PHE A 213 18.84 -9.84 -12.54
CA PHE A 213 19.52 -8.60 -12.19
C PHE A 213 21.00 -8.78 -11.87
N GLU A 214 21.37 -9.85 -11.16
CA GLU A 214 22.77 -10.18 -10.87
C GLU A 214 23.58 -10.38 -12.16
N LEU A 215 22.99 -11.07 -13.15
CA LEU A 215 23.64 -11.41 -14.43
C LEU A 215 23.48 -10.34 -15.52
N ASP A 216 22.76 -9.25 -15.25
CA ASP A 216 22.33 -8.27 -16.26
C ASP A 216 21.63 -8.92 -17.47
N ALA A 217 20.84 -9.97 -17.20
CA ALA A 217 20.10 -10.71 -18.20
C ALA A 217 18.77 -10.02 -18.54
N GLY A 218 18.28 -10.26 -19.77
CA GLY A 218 16.93 -9.85 -20.16
C GLY A 218 15.85 -10.47 -19.28
N TRP A 219 14.73 -9.75 -19.13
CA TRP A 219 13.57 -10.20 -18.36
C TRP A 219 12.34 -10.44 -19.24
N ASN A 220 11.50 -11.37 -18.80
CA ASN A 220 10.21 -11.66 -19.40
C ASN A 220 9.29 -10.44 -19.34
N ARG A 221 8.45 -10.27 -20.36
CA ARG A 221 7.40 -9.26 -20.37
C ARG A 221 6.17 -9.80 -19.63
N TYR A 222 5.63 -9.01 -18.73
CA TYR A 222 4.38 -9.33 -18.05
C TYR A 222 3.18 -9.12 -18.98
N ASP A 223 2.12 -9.92 -18.80
CA ASP A 223 0.85 -9.77 -19.51
C ASP A 223 -0.24 -9.29 -18.54
N ARG A 224 -0.69 -8.05 -18.71
CA ARG A 224 -1.72 -7.46 -17.84
C ARG A 224 -3.09 -8.14 -17.94
N SER A 225 -3.38 -8.81 -19.05
CA SER A 225 -4.67 -9.51 -19.21
C SER A 225 -4.80 -10.69 -18.25
N THR A 226 -3.69 -11.20 -17.73
CA THR A 226 -3.63 -12.39 -16.88
C THR A 226 -3.53 -12.08 -15.37
N PHE A 227 -3.34 -10.82 -14.97
CA PHE A 227 -3.07 -10.44 -13.57
C PHE A 227 -4.17 -10.85 -12.59
N TYR A 228 -5.42 -10.86 -13.05
CA TYR A 228 -6.59 -11.16 -12.23
C TYR A 228 -7.47 -12.17 -12.98
N THR A 229 -6.94 -13.37 -13.15
CA THR A 229 -7.69 -14.50 -13.72
C THR A 229 -7.86 -15.60 -12.68
N GLN A 230 -8.75 -16.55 -12.97
CA GLN A 230 -8.94 -17.74 -12.14
C GLN A 230 -8.07 -18.91 -12.61
N ASP A 231 -7.31 -18.73 -13.70
CA ASP A 231 -6.44 -19.77 -14.21
C ASP A 231 -5.22 -19.91 -13.28
N PRO A 232 -4.94 -21.11 -12.74
CA PRO A 232 -3.86 -21.29 -11.78
C PRO A 232 -2.47 -21.36 -12.44
N VAL A 233 -2.39 -21.37 -13.78
CA VAL A 233 -1.15 -21.55 -14.53
C VAL A 233 -0.85 -20.35 -15.41
N VAL A 234 -1.79 -19.95 -16.26
CA VAL A 234 -1.57 -18.98 -17.35
C VAL A 234 -1.31 -17.58 -16.79
N GLY A 235 -0.11 -17.06 -17.02
CA GLY A 235 0.33 -15.76 -16.50
C GLY A 235 0.56 -15.75 -14.98
N TYR A 236 0.72 -16.93 -14.36
CA TYR A 236 0.98 -17.08 -12.93
C TYR A 236 2.20 -17.96 -12.66
N THR A 237 2.17 -19.23 -13.07
CA THR A 237 3.28 -20.18 -12.84
C THR A 237 3.97 -20.65 -14.11
N ASP A 238 3.53 -20.19 -15.28
CA ASP A 238 4.07 -20.57 -16.60
C ASP A 238 5.15 -19.61 -17.13
N TYR A 239 5.50 -18.56 -16.37
CA TYR A 239 6.62 -17.70 -16.71
C TYR A 239 7.96 -18.46 -16.63
N PRO A 240 8.78 -18.47 -17.70
CA PRO A 240 10.00 -19.26 -17.73
C PRO A 240 11.10 -18.67 -16.85
N PHE A 241 11.89 -19.55 -16.26
CA PHE A 241 13.18 -19.21 -15.64
C PHE A 241 14.21 -18.87 -16.72
N LEU A 242 15.28 -18.18 -16.33
CA LEU A 242 16.45 -17.94 -17.18
C LEU A 242 17.10 -19.29 -17.50
N ASP A 243 17.31 -19.56 -18.79
CA ASP A 243 18.13 -20.69 -19.20
C ASP A 243 19.60 -20.34 -19.01
N VAL A 244 20.27 -21.03 -18.08
CA VAL A 244 21.68 -20.81 -17.76
C VAL A 244 22.63 -21.71 -18.57
N HIS A 245 22.09 -22.48 -19.53
CA HIS A 245 22.84 -23.41 -20.37
C HIS A 245 22.95 -22.99 -21.84
N ALA A 246 22.47 -21.79 -22.20
CA ALA A 246 22.55 -21.25 -23.55
C ALA A 246 23.83 -20.43 -23.80
#